data_AF-A0A1B3M1Y1-F1
#
_entry.id   AF-A0A1B3M1Y1-F1
#
_cell.length_a   1.000
_cell.length_b   1.000
_cell.length_c   1.000
_cell.angle_alpha   90.00
_cell.angle_beta   90.00
_cell.angle_gamma   90.00
#
_symmetry.space_group_name_H-M   'P 1'
#
loop_
_entity.id
_entity.type
_entity.pdbx_description
1 polymer ?
#
loop_
_entity_poly.entity_id
_entity_poly.type
_entity_poly.pdbx_seq_one_letter_code
_entity_poly.pdbx_strand_id
1 'polypeptide(L)' 'MVPVTIKMTVPQKEKLSELGGAPWVRERIDKAKPPKK' A
#
# COMPACT_ATOMS: atom_id res chain seq x y z
N MET A 1 13.82 2.42 -7.30
CA MET A 1 12.64 2.53 -6.40
C MET A 1 12.33 4.01 -6.23
N VAL A 2 11.08 4.44 -6.43
CA VAL A 2 10.66 5.84 -6.22
C VAL A 2 9.92 5.91 -4.88
N PRO A 3 10.31 6.79 -3.94
CA PRO A 3 9.62 6.93 -2.67
C PRO A 3 8.27 7.63 -2.85
N VAL A 4 7.23 7.10 -2.20
CA VAL A 4 5.90 7.71 -2.16
C VAL A 4 5.51 7.89 -0.70
N THR A 5 5.20 9.13 -0.31
CA THR A 5 4.69 9.43 1.03
C THR A 5 3.18 9.37 1.03
N ILE A 6 2.62 8.45 1.84
CA ILE A 6 1.17 8.32 2.02
C ILE A 6 0.83 8.84 3.42
N LYS A 7 -0.10 9.79 3.49
CA LYS A 7 -0.70 10.19 4.78
C LYS A 7 -1.76 9.17 5.16
N MET A 8 -1.64 8.60 6.36
CA MET A 8 -2.54 7.58 6.87
C MET A 8 -2.98 7.99 8.28
N THR A 9 -4.18 7.59 8.68
CA THR A 9 -4.58 7.66 10.09
C THR A 9 -3.81 6.60 10.90
N VAL A 10 -3.77 6.75 12.23
CA VAL A 10 -3.11 5.78 13.12
C VAL A 10 -3.67 4.36 12.91
N PRO A 11 -5.00 4.13 12.89
CA PRO A 11 -5.54 2.78 12.69
C PRO A 11 -5.18 2.19 11.32
N GLN A 12 -5.08 3.02 10.28
CA GLN A 12 -4.66 2.56 8.95
C GLN A 12 -3.20 2.13 8.91
N LYS A 13 -2.33 2.85 9.64
CA LYS A 13 -0.90 2.50 9.76
C LYS A 13 -0.72 1.19 10.56
N GLU A 14 -1.46 1.01 11.65
CA GLU A 14 -1.45 -0.22 12.45
C GLU A 14 -1.89 -1.41 11.61
N LYS A 15 -3.03 -1.29 10.93
CA LYS A 15 -3.51 -2.31 9.99
C LYS A 15 -2.50 -2.61 8.90
N LEU A 16 -1.82 -1.59 8.35
CA LEU A 16 -0.77 -1.81 7.36
C LEU A 16 0.41 -2.59 7.96
N SER A 17 0.77 -2.33 9.21
CA SER A 17 1.82 -3.09 9.92
C SER A 17 1.42 -4.56 10.08
N GLU A 18 0.18 -4.85 10.48
CA GLU A 18 -0.35 -6.22 10.59
C GLU A 18 -0.37 -6.95 9.25
N LEU A 19 -0.60 -6.23 8.15
CA LEU A 19 -0.61 -6.77 6.80
C LEU A 19 0.80 -7.03 6.23
N GLY A 20 1.88 -6.71 6.97
CA GLY A 20 3.26 -6.92 6.53
C GLY A 20 3.93 -5.67 5.95
N GLY A 21 3.35 -4.49 6.13
CA GLY A 21 3.96 -3.21 5.82
C GLY A 21 4.07 -2.89 4.32
N ALA A 22 5.08 -2.11 3.96
CA ALA A 22 5.27 -1.66 2.57
C ALA A 22 5.37 -2.79 1.51
N PRO A 23 5.97 -3.97 1.77
CA PRO A 23 5.93 -5.11 0.84
C PRO A 23 4.52 -5.51 0.43
N TRP A 24 3.57 -5.57 1.37
CA TRP A 24 2.18 -5.91 1.07
C TRP A 24 1.55 -4.92 0.08
N VAL A 25 1.78 -3.61 0.26
CA VAL A 25 1.26 -2.57 -0.66
C VAL A 25 1.80 -2.78 -2.07
N ARG A 26 3.10 -3.09 -2.20
CA ARG A 26 3.74 -3.34 -3.50
C ARG A 26 3.10 -4.52 -4.22
N GLU A 27 2.95 -5.63 -3.51
CA GLU A 27 2.31 -6.83 -4.07
C GLU A 27 0.87 -6.56 -4.52
N ARG A 28 0.12 -5.76 -3.75
CA ARG A 28 -1.25 -5.35 -4.11
C ARG A 28 -1.28 -4.47 -5.35
N ILE A 29 -0.31 -3.56 -5.52
CA ILE A 29 -0.17 -2.73 -6.72
C ILE A 29 0.19 -3.58 -7.93
N ASP A 30 1.18 -4.47 -7.79
CA ASP A 30 1.65 -5.32 -8.90
C ASP A 30 0.54 -6.25 -9.44
N LYS A 31 -0.37 -6.68 -8.55
CA LYS A 31 -1.54 -7.50 -8.91
C LYS A 31 -2.73 -6.69 -9.43
N ALA A 32 -2.75 -5.38 -9.23
CA ALA A 32 -3.88 -4.54 -9.62
C ALA A 32 -3.88 -4.29 -11.13
N LYS A 33 -5.03 -4.51 -11.77
CA LYS A 33 -5.22 -4.10 -13.18
C LYS A 33 -5.48 -2.59 -13.21
N PRO A 34 -4.91 -1.86 -14.19
CA PRO A 34 -5.21 -0.44 -14.35
C PRO A 34 -6.71 -0.25 -14.65
N PRO A 35 -7.31 0.87 -14.21
CA PRO A 35 -8.71 1.16 -14.51
C PRO A 35 -8.91 1.22 -16.02
N LYS A 36 -9.99 0.60 -16.51
CA LYS A 36 -10.42 0.76 -17.90
C LYS A 36 -10.99 2.16 -18.05
N LYS A 37 -10.45 2.92 -19.00
CA LYS A 37 -10.96 4.23 -19.39
C LYS A 37 -12.37 4.11 -19.98
#